data_AF-A0A8J7QCI6-F1
#
_entry.id   AF-A0A8J7QCI6-F1
#
_cell.length_a   1.000
_cell.length_b   1.000
_cell.length_c   1.000
_cell.angle_alpha   90.00
_cell.angle_beta   90.00
_cell.angle_gamma   90.00
#
_symmetry.space_group_name_H-M   'P 1'
#
loop_
_entity.id
_entity.type
_entity.pdbx_description
1 polymer ?
#
loop_
_entity_poly.entity_id
_entity_poly.type
_entity_poly.pdbx_seq_one_letter_code
_entity_poly.pdbx_strand_id
1 'polypeptide(L)'
;MTKVILLGPQRYQPSIAQACAHLNLEGPLAVITAGWQEREAELEELDAHLGQPTINLNLHQRGDAVFRADPGYKEAHRKHQASLRRLQELYRIRLNNAQEAVQLLMGRNHLPHDLIGPEIEDAIQSVRALDEHHLRRIRSNNRRFEQEWAPHDRALIAEHRVELSEIVEKCAGVLIAGGHVAVLLNRLRMFKLEPMLAQKPIIAWSAGAMVLAKRIVLFHDTPPQGKGFAEVFEAGLGLYSNLIPLPHAAKRLQLDNPTRVSIFARRFSHSVCVPLDQDDRIDWDGNWWHTTPGTRKLSVSGELEPWEEA
;
A
#
# COMPACT_ATOMS: atom_id res chain seq x y z
N MET A 1 4.94 -8.96 17.71
CA MET A 1 4.63 -8.04 16.59
C MET A 1 5.53 -8.42 15.43
N THR A 2 5.06 -8.30 14.19
CA THR A 2 5.83 -8.65 12.99
C THR A 2 6.95 -7.63 12.72
N LYS A 3 8.11 -8.10 12.25
CA LYS A 3 9.16 -7.25 11.67
C LYS A 3 8.89 -7.06 10.18
N VAL A 4 9.02 -5.84 9.68
CA VAL A 4 8.76 -5.52 8.28
C VAL A 4 9.93 -4.75 7.68
N ILE A 5 10.48 -5.20 6.57
CA ILE A 5 11.41 -4.40 5.75
C ILE A 5 10.66 -3.92 4.51
N LEU A 6 10.65 -2.61 4.30
CA LEU A 6 10.14 -2.00 3.09
C LEU A 6 11.30 -1.64 2.18
N LEU A 7 11.23 -2.10 0.94
CA LEU A 7 12.25 -1.85 -0.06
C LEU A 7 11.71 -1.00 -1.21
N GLY A 8 12.62 -0.27 -1.83
CA GLY A 8 12.50 0.27 -3.16
C GLY A 8 12.19 -0.77 -4.24
N PRO A 9 12.06 -0.35 -5.50
CA PRO A 9 11.88 -1.26 -6.63
C PRO A 9 12.97 -2.33 -6.73
N GLN A 10 12.58 -3.56 -7.07
CA GLN A 10 13.49 -4.73 -7.06
C GLN A 10 13.79 -5.32 -8.45
N ARG A 11 13.45 -4.60 -9.53
CA ARG A 11 13.56 -5.15 -10.90
C ARG A 11 14.97 -5.05 -11.50
N TYR A 12 15.65 -3.93 -11.29
CA TYR A 12 16.93 -3.66 -11.96
C TYR A 12 18.12 -3.92 -11.05
N GLN A 13 18.02 -3.55 -9.77
CA GLN A 13 19.04 -3.81 -8.75
C GLN A 13 18.33 -4.39 -7.52
N PRO A 14 18.15 -5.73 -7.47
CA PRO A 14 17.45 -6.36 -6.35
C PRO A 14 18.33 -6.40 -5.09
N SER A 15 17.74 -6.00 -3.96
CA SER A 15 18.33 -6.00 -2.61
C SER A 15 17.64 -6.96 -1.63
N ILE A 16 16.75 -7.83 -2.15
CA ILE A 16 15.94 -8.76 -1.34
C ILE A 16 16.82 -9.73 -0.53
N ALA A 17 17.85 -10.33 -1.14
CA ALA A 17 18.75 -11.27 -0.47
C ALA A 17 19.45 -10.64 0.75
N GLN A 18 19.88 -9.37 0.64
CA GLN A 18 20.47 -8.62 1.75
C GLN A 18 19.45 -8.37 2.88
N ALA A 19 18.18 -8.11 2.54
CA ALA A 19 17.10 -7.98 3.52
C ALA A 19 16.79 -9.32 4.21
N CYS A 20 16.78 -10.45 3.47
CA CYS A 20 16.63 -11.79 4.05
C CYS A 20 17.76 -12.11 5.03
N ALA A 21 19.02 -11.81 4.66
CA ALA A 21 20.17 -12.01 5.51
C ALA A 21 20.08 -11.15 6.79
N HIS A 22 19.67 -9.89 6.67
CA HIS A 22 19.50 -8.99 7.82
C HIS A 22 18.46 -9.50 8.83
N LEU A 23 17.38 -10.11 8.35
CA LEU A 23 16.36 -10.71 9.22
C LEU A 23 16.72 -12.13 9.72
N ASN A 24 17.88 -12.66 9.33
CA ASN A 24 18.31 -14.04 9.59
C ASN A 24 17.26 -15.07 9.17
N LEU A 25 16.70 -14.91 7.96
CA LEU A 25 15.68 -15.82 7.44
C LEU A 25 16.34 -17.12 6.94
N GLU A 26 16.42 -18.09 7.83
CA GLU A 26 16.92 -19.43 7.54
C GLU A 26 15.74 -20.38 7.26
N GLY A 27 15.57 -20.78 6.00
CA GLY A 27 14.55 -21.74 5.58
C GLY A 27 13.64 -21.24 4.45
N PRO A 28 12.56 -21.97 4.15
CA PRO A 28 11.69 -21.66 3.01
C PRO A 28 11.07 -20.27 3.12
N LEU A 29 10.94 -19.58 2.00
CA LEU A 29 10.32 -18.25 1.92
C LEU A 29 9.00 -18.35 1.17
N ALA A 30 7.92 -17.86 1.79
CA ALA A 30 6.65 -17.71 1.10
C ALA A 30 6.68 -16.44 0.24
N VAL A 31 6.14 -16.51 -0.98
CA VAL A 31 6.05 -15.38 -1.91
C VAL A 31 4.60 -15.07 -2.24
N ILE A 32 4.27 -13.77 -2.25
CA ILE A 32 2.99 -13.24 -2.68
C ILE A 32 3.20 -12.31 -3.87
N THR A 33 2.83 -12.80 -5.06
CA THR A 33 2.92 -12.08 -6.35
C THR A 33 1.56 -11.88 -7.01
N ALA A 34 0.46 -11.99 -6.27
CA ALA A 34 -0.91 -11.90 -6.80
C ALA A 34 -1.22 -10.63 -7.62
N GLY A 35 -0.46 -9.54 -7.39
CA GLY A 35 -0.53 -8.34 -8.22
C GLY A 35 -0.02 -8.50 -9.65
N TRP A 36 0.70 -9.59 -9.96
CA TRP A 36 1.19 -9.94 -11.30
C TRP A 36 0.17 -10.72 -12.13
N GLN A 37 -0.93 -11.14 -11.50
CA GLN A 37 -2.07 -11.81 -12.12
C GLN A 37 -1.63 -13.06 -12.89
N GLU A 38 -1.73 -13.08 -14.22
CA GLU A 38 -1.40 -14.20 -15.09
C GLU A 38 0.08 -14.58 -15.03
N ARG A 39 0.91 -13.63 -14.59
CA ARG A 39 2.35 -13.81 -14.38
C ARG A 39 2.70 -14.15 -12.94
N GLU A 40 1.72 -14.51 -12.10
CA GLU A 40 1.93 -14.82 -10.67
C GLU A 40 3.01 -15.89 -10.46
N ALA A 41 3.12 -16.86 -11.36
CA ALA A 41 4.06 -17.98 -11.27
C ALA A 41 5.49 -17.69 -11.78
N GLU A 42 5.76 -16.53 -12.38
CA GLU A 42 7.07 -16.17 -12.95
C GLU A 42 8.10 -15.82 -11.85
N LEU A 43 8.61 -16.83 -11.12
CA LEU A 43 9.51 -16.64 -9.97
C LEU A 43 10.99 -16.93 -10.27
N GLU A 44 11.33 -17.30 -11.50
CA GLU A 44 12.68 -17.79 -11.85
C GLU A 44 13.77 -16.75 -11.54
N GLU A 45 13.53 -15.48 -11.85
CA GLU A 45 14.47 -14.38 -11.55
C GLU A 45 14.62 -14.17 -10.03
N LEU A 46 13.54 -14.33 -9.27
CA LEU A 46 13.54 -14.15 -7.82
C LEU A 46 14.29 -15.29 -7.13
N ASP A 47 14.01 -16.52 -7.51
CA ASP A 47 14.65 -17.72 -6.96
C ASP A 47 16.15 -17.72 -7.27
N ALA A 48 16.53 -17.33 -8.49
CA ALA A 48 17.94 -17.17 -8.88
C ALA A 48 18.65 -16.11 -8.02
N HIS A 49 18.00 -14.96 -7.77
CA HIS A 49 18.55 -13.90 -6.91
C HIS A 49 18.71 -14.34 -5.45
N LEU A 50 17.78 -15.14 -4.94
CA LEU A 50 17.81 -15.64 -3.56
C LEU A 50 18.73 -16.86 -3.39
N GLY A 51 19.14 -17.50 -4.48
CA GLY A 51 19.94 -18.73 -4.46
C GLY A 51 19.18 -19.95 -3.93
N GLN A 52 17.84 -19.87 -3.83
CA GLN A 52 16.97 -20.94 -3.34
C GLN A 52 15.56 -20.82 -3.93
N PRO A 53 14.83 -21.93 -4.08
CA PRO A 53 13.44 -21.89 -4.53
C PRO A 53 12.53 -21.25 -3.47
N THR A 54 11.57 -20.45 -3.92
CA THR A 54 10.53 -19.88 -3.06
C THR A 54 9.20 -20.62 -3.18
N ILE A 55 8.32 -20.45 -2.21
CA ILE A 55 6.97 -21.07 -2.19
C ILE A 55 5.94 -20.01 -2.52
N ASN A 56 5.42 -20.02 -3.74
CA ASN A 56 4.34 -19.12 -4.12
C ASN A 56 3.03 -19.50 -3.42
N LEU A 57 2.37 -18.51 -2.81
CA LEU A 57 1.05 -18.71 -2.23
C LEU A 57 -0.06 -18.82 -3.28
N ASN A 58 0.20 -18.42 -4.53
CA ASN A 58 -0.69 -18.54 -5.69
C ASN A 58 -2.09 -17.94 -5.43
N LEU A 59 -2.15 -16.77 -4.78
CA LEU A 59 -3.43 -16.21 -4.32
C LEU A 59 -4.31 -15.75 -5.49
N HIS A 60 -3.72 -15.31 -6.61
CA HIS A 60 -4.48 -14.98 -7.80
C HIS A 60 -5.16 -16.23 -8.38
N GLN A 61 -4.38 -17.29 -8.62
CA GLN A 61 -4.89 -18.57 -9.12
C GLN A 61 -5.94 -19.20 -8.19
N ARG A 62 -5.70 -19.22 -6.87
CA ARG A 62 -6.67 -19.68 -5.87
C ARG A 62 -7.96 -18.88 -5.93
N GLY A 63 -7.87 -17.56 -6.08
CA GLY A 63 -9.05 -16.70 -6.25
C GLY A 63 -9.87 -17.04 -7.50
N ASP A 64 -9.21 -17.38 -8.61
CA ASP A 64 -9.89 -17.79 -9.83
C ASP A 64 -10.57 -19.16 -9.69
N ALA A 65 -9.95 -20.08 -8.95
CA ALA A 65 -10.55 -21.36 -8.60
C ALA A 65 -11.83 -21.16 -7.78
N VAL A 66 -11.79 -20.28 -6.77
CA VAL A 66 -12.96 -19.88 -5.97
C VAL A 66 -14.08 -19.33 -6.86
N PHE A 67 -13.76 -18.40 -7.76
CA PHE A 67 -14.76 -17.81 -8.65
C PHE A 67 -15.36 -18.80 -9.67
N ARG A 68 -14.60 -19.83 -10.05
CA ARG A 68 -15.08 -20.89 -10.92
C ARG A 68 -16.00 -21.86 -10.15
N ALA A 69 -15.64 -22.20 -8.93
CA ALA A 69 -16.39 -23.11 -8.08
C ALA A 69 -17.67 -22.49 -7.52
N ASP A 70 -17.69 -21.18 -7.29
CA ASP A 70 -18.85 -20.44 -6.75
C ASP A 70 -19.22 -19.22 -7.63
N PRO A 71 -20.00 -19.45 -8.71
CA PRO A 71 -20.47 -18.37 -9.58
C PRO A 71 -21.34 -17.33 -8.86
N GLY A 72 -22.08 -17.73 -7.82
CA GLY A 72 -22.91 -16.81 -7.03
C GLY A 72 -22.04 -15.81 -6.26
N TYR A 73 -21.00 -16.32 -5.57
CA TYR A 73 -20.01 -15.48 -4.90
C TYR A 73 -19.23 -14.61 -5.89
N LYS A 74 -18.86 -15.14 -7.07
CA LYS A 74 -18.21 -14.35 -8.12
C LYS A 74 -19.04 -13.14 -8.52
N GLU A 75 -20.34 -13.33 -8.78
CA GLU A 75 -21.23 -12.23 -9.18
C GLU A 75 -21.42 -11.21 -8.05
N ALA A 76 -21.56 -11.67 -6.82
CA ALA A 76 -21.63 -10.80 -5.64
C ALA A 76 -20.35 -9.99 -5.46
N HIS A 77 -19.19 -10.63 -5.55
CA HIS A 77 -17.88 -9.97 -5.49
C HIS A 77 -17.74 -8.92 -6.59
N ARG A 78 -18.14 -9.23 -7.83
CA ARG A 78 -18.13 -8.28 -8.95
C ARG A 78 -18.99 -7.05 -8.66
N LYS A 79 -20.20 -7.22 -8.13
CA LYS A 79 -21.09 -6.11 -7.72
C LYS A 79 -20.49 -5.29 -6.59
N HIS A 80 -19.84 -5.94 -5.63
CA HIS A 80 -19.14 -5.28 -4.54
C HIS A 80 -17.98 -4.41 -5.07
N GLN A 81 -17.13 -4.96 -5.94
CA GLN A 81 -16.05 -4.21 -6.59
C GLN A 81 -16.56 -3.04 -7.44
N ALA A 82 -17.69 -3.20 -8.13
CA ALA A 82 -18.33 -2.11 -8.87
C ALA A 82 -18.79 -0.99 -7.93
N SER A 83 -19.34 -1.35 -6.76
CA SER A 83 -19.75 -0.38 -5.74
C SER A 83 -18.55 0.40 -5.17
N LEU A 84 -17.43 -0.28 -4.90
CA LEU A 84 -16.19 0.37 -4.45
C LEU A 84 -15.64 1.33 -5.51
N ARG A 85 -15.61 0.93 -6.79
CA ARG A 85 -15.22 1.83 -7.89
C ARG A 85 -16.10 3.07 -7.95
N ARG A 86 -17.43 2.91 -7.80
CA ARG A 86 -18.35 4.05 -7.79
C ARG A 86 -18.11 4.99 -6.61
N LEU A 87 -17.77 4.46 -5.44
CA LEU A 87 -17.38 5.27 -4.28
C LEU A 87 -16.08 6.05 -4.55
N GLN A 88 -15.10 5.44 -5.22
CA GLN A 88 -13.87 6.11 -5.64
C GLN A 88 -14.16 7.26 -6.62
N GLU A 89 -15.02 7.04 -7.61
CA GLU A 89 -15.43 8.07 -8.58
C GLU A 89 -16.07 9.28 -7.89
N LEU A 90 -17.01 9.05 -6.97
CA LEU A 90 -17.66 10.13 -6.21
C LEU A 90 -16.68 10.87 -5.29
N TYR A 91 -15.72 10.15 -4.72
CA TYR A 91 -14.65 10.75 -3.93
C TYR A 91 -13.73 11.62 -4.79
N ARG A 92 -13.28 11.14 -5.96
CA ARG A 92 -12.44 11.90 -6.90
C ARG A 92 -13.07 13.23 -7.32
N ILE A 93 -14.35 13.24 -7.64
CA ILE A 93 -15.08 14.47 -8.00
C ILE A 93 -14.93 15.53 -6.91
N ARG A 94 -15.13 15.16 -5.64
CA ARG A 94 -15.02 16.08 -4.50
C ARG A 94 -13.57 16.44 -4.20
N LEU A 95 -12.67 15.46 -4.30
CA LEU A 95 -11.25 15.62 -4.00
C LEU A 95 -10.61 16.62 -4.95
N ASN A 96 -10.89 16.54 -6.25
CA ASN A 96 -10.29 17.42 -7.24
C ASN A 96 -10.58 18.89 -6.92
N ASN A 97 -11.85 19.23 -6.68
CA ASN A 97 -12.23 20.60 -6.33
C ASN A 97 -11.58 21.07 -5.02
N ALA A 98 -11.54 20.22 -4.00
CA ALA A 98 -10.94 20.56 -2.71
C ALA A 98 -9.42 20.77 -2.83
N GLN A 99 -8.74 19.94 -3.62
CA GLN A 99 -7.31 20.06 -3.87
C GLN A 99 -6.96 21.27 -4.73
N GLU A 100 -7.78 21.59 -5.73
CA GLU A 100 -7.64 22.82 -6.52
C GLU A 100 -7.74 24.06 -5.63
N ALA A 101 -8.68 24.08 -4.66
CA ALA A 101 -8.78 25.18 -3.70
C ALA A 101 -7.48 25.33 -2.86
N VAL A 102 -6.92 24.21 -2.36
CA VAL A 102 -5.64 24.23 -1.64
C VAL A 102 -4.51 24.78 -2.53
N GLN A 103 -4.41 24.31 -3.78
CA GLN A 103 -3.39 24.80 -4.72
C GLN A 103 -3.54 26.30 -5.02
N LEU A 104 -4.78 26.78 -5.19
CA LEU A 104 -5.05 28.20 -5.43
C LEU A 104 -4.64 29.07 -4.25
N LEU A 105 -4.94 28.65 -3.01
CA LEU A 105 -4.53 29.35 -1.79
C LEU A 105 -3.00 29.34 -1.63
N MET A 106 -2.36 28.20 -1.84
CA MET A 106 -0.90 28.06 -1.82
C MET A 106 -0.19 28.88 -2.92
N GLY A 107 -0.90 29.29 -3.96
CA GLY A 107 -0.38 30.19 -5.00
C GLY A 107 -0.44 31.69 -4.63
N ARG A 108 -1.08 32.07 -3.51
CA ARG A 108 -1.27 33.47 -3.08
C ARG A 108 -0.10 33.98 -2.24
N ASN A 109 1.14 33.77 -2.71
CA ASN A 109 2.38 34.12 -1.99
C ASN A 109 2.58 35.62 -1.72
N HIS A 110 1.75 36.49 -2.30
CA HIS A 110 1.78 37.94 -2.06
C HIS A 110 1.01 38.36 -0.81
N LEU A 111 0.16 37.49 -0.25
CA LEU A 111 -0.60 37.78 0.96
C LEU A 111 0.24 37.53 2.21
N PRO A 112 0.05 38.31 3.29
CA PRO A 112 0.69 38.07 4.57
C PRO A 112 0.41 36.65 5.11
N HIS A 113 1.42 36.01 5.68
CA HIS A 113 1.34 34.61 6.15
C HIS A 113 0.31 34.40 7.27
N ASP A 114 0.16 35.39 8.16
CA ASP A 114 -0.85 35.41 9.22
C ASP A 114 -2.29 35.45 8.68
N LEU A 115 -2.49 36.00 7.47
CA LEU A 115 -3.77 36.01 6.78
C LEU A 115 -4.01 34.69 6.02
N ILE A 116 -3.07 34.26 5.17
CA ILE A 116 -3.29 33.13 4.25
C ILE A 116 -3.01 31.76 4.89
N GLY A 117 -2.15 31.71 5.91
CA GLY A 117 -1.74 30.48 6.58
C GLY A 117 -2.91 29.68 7.19
N PRO A 118 -3.79 30.30 7.99
CA PRO A 118 -4.97 29.64 8.53
C PRO A 118 -5.90 29.08 7.44
N GLU A 119 -6.15 29.84 6.38
CA GLU A 119 -6.99 29.42 5.25
C GLU A 119 -6.43 28.19 4.52
N ILE A 120 -5.11 28.12 4.35
CA ILE A 120 -4.43 26.94 3.78
C ILE A 120 -4.62 25.72 4.68
N GLU A 121 -4.41 25.86 6.00
CA GLU A 121 -4.56 24.72 6.92
C GLU A 121 -6.01 24.24 6.99
N ASP A 122 -6.99 25.14 7.02
CA ASP A 122 -8.42 24.78 7.00
C ASP A 122 -8.84 24.09 5.69
N ALA A 123 -8.28 24.52 4.55
CA ALA A 123 -8.49 23.86 3.28
C ALA A 123 -7.87 22.44 3.25
N ILE A 124 -6.65 22.27 3.77
CA ILE A 124 -6.02 20.95 3.92
C ILE A 124 -6.82 20.06 4.88
N GLN A 125 -7.32 20.62 5.99
CA GLN A 125 -8.15 19.90 6.95
C GLN A 125 -9.47 19.43 6.33
N SER A 126 -10.06 20.24 5.44
CA SER A 126 -11.24 19.85 4.66
C SER A 126 -10.96 18.65 3.74
N VAL A 127 -9.78 18.59 3.12
CA VAL A 127 -9.34 17.42 2.35
C VAL A 127 -9.16 16.19 3.25
N ARG A 128 -8.52 16.33 4.42
CA ARG A 128 -8.38 15.23 5.39
C ARG A 128 -9.75 14.70 5.84
N ALA A 129 -10.72 15.59 6.10
CA ALA A 129 -12.08 15.20 6.48
C ALA A 129 -12.80 14.43 5.35
N LEU A 130 -12.57 14.82 4.10
CA LEU A 130 -13.07 14.11 2.92
C LEU A 130 -12.48 12.69 2.81
N ASP A 131 -11.16 12.54 3.03
CA ASP A 131 -10.47 11.26 3.03
C ASP A 131 -11.03 10.31 4.10
N GLU A 132 -11.23 10.81 5.31
CA GLU A 132 -11.81 10.03 6.41
C GLU A 132 -13.26 9.63 6.13
N HIS A 133 -14.06 10.53 5.55
CA HIS A 133 -15.42 10.20 5.12
C HIS A 133 -15.42 9.09 4.05
N HIS A 134 -14.53 9.17 3.07
CA HIS A 134 -14.38 8.16 2.02
C HIS A 134 -14.01 6.78 2.60
N LEU A 135 -13.03 6.73 3.51
CA LEU A 135 -12.66 5.48 4.17
C LEU A 135 -13.79 4.89 5.02
N ARG A 136 -14.56 5.72 5.73
CA ARG A 136 -15.76 5.25 6.47
C ARG A 136 -16.78 4.62 5.53
N ARG A 137 -17.02 5.23 4.36
CA ARG A 137 -17.92 4.69 3.32
C ARG A 137 -17.45 3.33 2.79
N ILE A 138 -16.15 3.19 2.49
CA ILE A 138 -15.57 1.92 2.05
C ILE A 138 -15.71 0.85 3.13
N ARG A 139 -15.30 1.14 4.37
CA ARG A 139 -15.41 0.19 5.50
C ARG A 139 -16.85 -0.26 5.73
N SER A 140 -17.82 0.64 5.60
CA SER A 140 -19.23 0.28 5.69
C SER A 140 -19.67 -0.66 4.57
N ASN A 141 -19.22 -0.42 3.33
CA ASN A 141 -19.55 -1.26 2.20
C ASN A 141 -18.91 -2.66 2.32
N ASN A 142 -17.64 -2.73 2.75
CA ASN A 142 -16.93 -3.99 3.00
C ASN A 142 -17.60 -4.80 4.11
N ARG A 143 -17.92 -4.18 5.26
CA ARG A 143 -18.62 -4.87 6.36
C ARG A 143 -19.96 -5.45 5.93
N ARG A 144 -20.75 -4.70 5.15
CA ARG A 144 -22.02 -5.21 4.62
C ARG A 144 -21.80 -6.43 3.72
N PHE A 145 -20.82 -6.37 2.82
CA PHE A 145 -20.48 -7.51 1.96
C PHE A 145 -20.03 -8.73 2.77
N GLU A 146 -19.17 -8.54 3.76
CA GLU A 146 -18.72 -9.62 4.65
C GLU A 146 -19.87 -10.25 5.44
N GLN A 147 -20.78 -9.43 5.98
CA GLN A 147 -21.96 -9.90 6.72
C GLN A 147 -22.94 -10.68 5.84
N GLU A 148 -23.17 -10.22 4.61
CA GLU A 148 -24.15 -10.81 3.70
C GLU A 148 -23.62 -12.10 3.04
N TRP A 149 -22.34 -12.13 2.68
CA TRP A 149 -21.78 -13.21 1.86
C TRP A 149 -20.89 -14.20 2.62
N ALA A 150 -20.51 -13.86 3.86
CA ALA A 150 -19.61 -14.63 4.73
C ALA A 150 -18.46 -15.30 3.94
N PRO A 151 -17.61 -14.53 3.24
CA PRO A 151 -16.65 -15.10 2.28
C PRO A 151 -15.76 -16.18 2.87
N HIS A 152 -15.35 -16.02 4.12
CA HIS A 152 -14.40 -16.90 4.80
C HIS A 152 -15.00 -18.24 5.25
N ASP A 153 -16.32 -18.38 5.21
CA ASP A 153 -17.06 -19.61 5.55
C ASP A 153 -17.41 -20.42 4.30
N ARG A 154 -17.15 -19.86 3.10
CA ARG A 154 -17.30 -20.57 1.83
C ARG A 154 -16.29 -21.72 1.78
N ALA A 155 -16.76 -22.93 1.48
CA ALA A 155 -15.97 -24.17 1.60
C ALA A 155 -14.56 -24.05 1.00
N LEU A 156 -14.44 -23.64 -0.28
CA LEU A 156 -13.13 -23.57 -0.95
C LEU A 156 -12.24 -22.43 -0.43
N ILE A 157 -12.83 -21.31 0.03
CA ILE A 157 -12.03 -20.25 0.67
C ILE A 157 -11.52 -20.75 2.03
N ALA A 158 -12.36 -21.43 2.82
CA ALA A 158 -11.97 -21.98 4.12
C ALA A 158 -10.87 -23.04 3.98
N GLU A 159 -10.98 -23.93 2.99
CA GLU A 159 -9.96 -24.93 2.64
C GLU A 159 -8.63 -24.27 2.28
N HIS A 160 -8.63 -23.33 1.33
CA HIS A 160 -7.42 -22.59 0.97
C HIS A 160 -6.82 -21.82 2.14
N ARG A 161 -7.63 -21.32 3.07
CA ARG A 161 -7.12 -20.65 4.29
C ARG A 161 -6.36 -21.60 5.20
N VAL A 162 -6.80 -22.84 5.34
CA VAL A 162 -6.08 -23.86 6.11
C VAL A 162 -4.75 -24.17 5.43
N GLU A 163 -4.77 -24.47 4.13
CA GLU A 163 -3.55 -24.76 3.34
C GLU A 163 -2.55 -23.60 3.39
N LEU A 164 -3.02 -22.37 3.24
CA LEU A 164 -2.18 -21.17 3.30
C LEU A 164 -1.55 -20.99 4.68
N SER A 165 -2.28 -21.27 5.76
CA SER A 165 -1.73 -21.24 7.12
C SER A 165 -0.61 -22.25 7.27
N GLU A 166 -0.83 -23.49 6.86
CA GLU A 166 0.16 -24.57 6.94
C GLU A 166 1.43 -24.28 6.14
N ILE A 167 1.30 -23.66 4.96
CA ILE A 167 2.44 -23.23 4.14
C ILE A 167 3.20 -22.11 4.85
N VAL A 168 2.50 -21.05 5.27
CA VAL A 168 3.13 -19.88 5.89
C VAL A 168 3.81 -20.25 7.21
N GLU A 169 3.20 -21.12 8.01
CA GLU A 169 3.75 -21.62 9.28
C GLU A 169 5.13 -22.27 9.10
N LYS A 170 5.33 -23.03 8.01
CA LYS A 170 6.60 -23.70 7.68
C LYS A 170 7.67 -22.77 7.09
N CYS A 171 7.30 -21.56 6.69
CA CYS A 171 8.23 -20.60 6.09
C CYS A 171 8.94 -19.74 7.13
N ALA A 172 10.20 -19.38 6.87
CA ALA A 172 10.99 -18.48 7.71
C ALA A 172 10.51 -17.02 7.64
N GLY A 173 9.99 -16.61 6.48
CA GLY A 173 9.46 -15.26 6.26
C GLY A 173 8.57 -15.18 5.01
N VAL A 174 7.97 -14.01 4.79
CA VAL A 174 7.07 -13.75 3.67
C VAL A 174 7.59 -12.59 2.83
N LEU A 175 7.69 -12.80 1.52
CA LEU A 175 8.03 -11.79 0.53
C LEU A 175 6.74 -11.32 -0.17
N ILE A 176 6.50 -10.01 -0.22
CA ILE A 176 5.30 -9.44 -0.87
C ILE A 176 5.72 -8.49 -1.97
N ALA A 177 5.46 -8.92 -3.21
CA ALA A 177 5.88 -8.20 -4.38
C ALA A 177 4.98 -7.01 -4.74
N GLY A 178 5.50 -6.18 -5.64
CA GLY A 178 4.71 -5.18 -6.35
C GLY A 178 3.67 -5.77 -7.32
N GLY A 179 3.06 -4.90 -8.13
CA GLY A 179 2.05 -5.28 -9.11
C GLY A 179 0.79 -4.43 -8.98
N HIS A 180 -0.34 -4.96 -9.42
CA HIS A 180 -1.63 -4.27 -9.30
C HIS A 180 -2.12 -4.27 -7.85
N VAL A 181 -2.00 -3.12 -7.17
CA VAL A 181 -2.30 -2.98 -5.72
C VAL A 181 -3.73 -3.40 -5.35
N ALA A 182 -4.73 -3.08 -6.17
CA ALA A 182 -6.12 -3.49 -5.90
C ALA A 182 -6.31 -5.01 -5.94
N VAL A 183 -5.71 -5.71 -6.91
CA VAL A 183 -5.78 -7.17 -7.03
C VAL A 183 -5.06 -7.81 -5.85
N LEU A 184 -3.86 -7.34 -5.52
CA LEU A 184 -3.09 -7.81 -4.38
C LEU A 184 -3.89 -7.69 -3.07
N LEU A 185 -4.42 -6.50 -2.77
CA LEU A 185 -5.24 -6.27 -1.57
C LEU A 185 -6.49 -7.16 -1.57
N ASN A 186 -7.15 -7.31 -2.71
CA ASN A 186 -8.34 -8.14 -2.84
C ASN A 186 -8.06 -9.60 -2.48
N ARG A 187 -6.97 -10.17 -3.01
CA ARG A 187 -6.60 -11.56 -2.75
C ARG A 187 -6.13 -11.78 -1.31
N LEU A 188 -5.35 -10.85 -0.75
CA LEU A 188 -4.96 -10.88 0.67
C LEU A 188 -6.18 -10.90 1.61
N ARG A 189 -7.22 -10.13 1.29
CA ARG A 189 -8.46 -10.09 2.09
C ARG A 189 -9.39 -11.27 1.87
N MET A 190 -9.52 -11.73 0.62
CA MET A 190 -10.33 -12.90 0.27
C MET A 190 -9.95 -14.11 1.13
N PHE A 191 -8.65 -14.31 1.33
CA PHE A 191 -8.12 -15.41 2.15
C PHE A 191 -7.73 -14.98 3.57
N LYS A 192 -8.05 -13.75 4.00
CA LYS A 192 -7.78 -13.25 5.36
C LYS A 192 -6.32 -13.52 5.82
N LEU A 193 -5.35 -13.11 5.02
CA LEU A 193 -3.92 -13.38 5.26
C LEU A 193 -3.33 -12.59 6.44
N GLU A 194 -3.93 -11.46 6.81
CA GLU A 194 -3.38 -10.55 7.83
C GLU A 194 -2.95 -11.26 9.13
N PRO A 195 -3.75 -12.14 9.77
CA PRO A 195 -3.33 -12.81 10.99
C PRO A 195 -2.15 -13.78 10.79
N MET A 196 -2.01 -14.36 9.60
CA MET A 196 -0.88 -15.25 9.25
C MET A 196 0.39 -14.43 9.04
N LEU A 197 0.27 -13.31 8.30
CA LEU A 197 1.38 -12.40 8.03
C LEU A 197 1.91 -11.73 9.31
N ALA A 198 1.03 -11.38 10.25
CA ALA A 198 1.40 -10.78 11.53
C ALA A 198 2.32 -11.66 12.40
N GLN A 199 2.46 -12.94 12.08
CA GLN A 199 3.29 -13.90 12.80
C GLN A 199 4.66 -14.15 12.15
N LYS A 200 4.93 -13.57 10.98
CA LYS A 200 6.16 -13.81 10.21
C LYS A 200 6.89 -12.51 9.94
N PRO A 201 8.22 -12.51 9.83
CA PRO A 201 8.95 -11.40 9.23
C PRO A 201 8.51 -11.20 7.77
N ILE A 202 8.34 -9.94 7.37
CA ILE A 202 7.84 -9.58 6.04
C ILE A 202 8.87 -8.70 5.32
N ILE A 203 9.17 -9.01 4.07
CA ILE A 203 9.90 -8.11 3.17
C ILE A 203 8.95 -7.72 2.05
N ALA A 204 8.75 -6.43 1.83
CA ALA A 204 7.75 -5.94 0.89
C ALA A 204 8.26 -4.75 0.07
N TRP A 205 7.86 -4.69 -1.19
CA TRP A 205 8.25 -3.60 -2.09
C TRP A 205 7.08 -3.16 -2.96
N SER A 206 7.17 -1.92 -3.46
CA SER A 206 6.15 -1.39 -4.38
C SER A 206 4.72 -1.52 -3.81
N ALA A 207 3.78 -2.12 -4.55
CA ALA A 207 2.41 -2.33 -4.06
C ALA A 207 2.35 -3.19 -2.79
N GLY A 208 3.28 -4.14 -2.60
CA GLY A 208 3.43 -4.92 -1.38
C GLY A 208 3.63 -4.04 -0.15
N ALA A 209 4.52 -3.06 -0.24
CA ALA A 209 4.74 -2.09 0.84
C ALA A 209 3.46 -1.30 1.15
N MET A 210 2.73 -0.88 0.11
CA MET A 210 1.51 -0.09 0.24
C MET A 210 0.37 -0.87 0.91
N VAL A 211 0.15 -2.14 0.56
CA VAL A 211 -0.95 -2.94 1.15
C VAL A 211 -0.75 -3.24 2.64
N LEU A 212 0.49 -3.24 3.12
CA LEU A 212 0.80 -3.44 4.53
C LEU A 212 0.48 -2.22 5.40
N ALA A 213 0.42 -1.01 4.80
CA ALA A 213 0.09 0.22 5.51
C ALA A 213 -1.32 0.20 6.11
N LYS A 214 -1.61 1.10 7.05
CA LYS A 214 -2.99 1.34 7.49
C LYS A 214 -3.87 1.92 6.37
N ARG A 215 -3.26 2.66 5.44
CA ARG A 215 -3.93 3.37 4.36
C ARG A 215 -3.11 3.26 3.08
N ILE A 216 -3.79 2.91 1.99
CA ILE A 216 -3.21 2.87 0.65
C ILE A 216 -3.49 4.21 -0.02
N VAL A 217 -2.42 4.90 -0.41
CA VAL A 217 -2.48 6.17 -1.15
C VAL A 217 -2.00 5.91 -2.58
N LEU A 218 -2.84 6.23 -3.56
CA LEU A 218 -2.43 6.25 -4.97
C LEU A 218 -1.93 7.63 -5.30
N PHE A 219 -0.81 7.73 -6.00
CA PHE A 219 -0.21 9.01 -6.30
C PHE A 219 0.45 8.96 -7.67
N HIS A 220 0.19 10.01 -8.44
CA HIS A 220 0.90 10.33 -9.66
C HIS A 220 0.60 11.81 -9.95
N ASP A 221 1.64 12.62 -10.05
CA ASP A 221 1.50 14.07 -10.21
C ASP A 221 1.19 14.49 -11.66
N THR A 222 1.65 13.69 -12.62
CA THR A 222 1.52 13.86 -14.08
C THR A 222 1.06 12.56 -14.77
N PRO A 223 -0.09 11.98 -14.40
CA PRO A 223 -0.60 10.82 -15.11
C PRO A 223 -0.92 11.17 -16.58
N PRO A 224 -0.96 10.19 -17.50
CA PRO A 224 -1.24 10.43 -18.92
C PRO A 224 -2.54 11.19 -19.21
N GLN A 225 -3.52 11.16 -18.28
CA GLN A 225 -4.82 11.79 -18.42
C GLN A 225 -4.91 13.23 -17.86
N GLY A 226 -3.80 13.84 -17.41
CA GLY A 226 -3.76 15.25 -16.96
C GLY A 226 -3.14 15.44 -15.58
N LYS A 227 -3.51 16.51 -14.87
CA LYS A 227 -3.04 16.74 -13.49
C LYS A 227 -3.64 15.67 -12.56
N GLY A 228 -2.78 14.95 -11.86
CA GLY A 228 -3.21 13.97 -10.86
C GLY A 228 -3.03 14.51 -9.45
N PHE A 229 -4.02 14.26 -8.60
CA PHE A 229 -3.91 14.42 -7.14
C PHE A 229 -3.69 13.06 -6.50
N ALA A 230 -2.98 13.04 -5.38
CA ALA A 230 -2.91 11.83 -4.57
C ALA A 230 -4.31 11.46 -4.05
N GLU A 231 -4.63 10.18 -4.04
CA GLU A 231 -5.94 9.67 -3.67
C GLU A 231 -5.81 8.67 -2.54
N VAL A 232 -6.67 8.78 -1.54
CA VAL A 232 -6.87 7.66 -0.62
C VAL A 232 -7.69 6.60 -1.34
N PHE A 233 -7.12 5.41 -1.50
CA PHE A 233 -7.76 4.32 -2.23
C PHE A 233 -8.54 3.40 -1.30
N GLU A 234 -7.87 2.86 -0.28
CA GLU A 234 -8.49 1.95 0.66
C GLU A 234 -7.70 1.88 1.97
N ALA A 235 -8.28 1.27 3.01
CA ALA A 235 -7.48 0.78 4.14
C ALA A 235 -6.56 -0.36 3.64
N GLY A 236 -5.33 -0.43 4.13
CA GLY A 236 -4.49 -1.62 3.91
C GLY A 236 -4.72 -2.66 5.01
N LEU A 237 -3.70 -3.48 5.29
CA LEU A 237 -3.71 -4.49 6.34
C LEU A 237 -3.31 -3.93 7.71
N GLY A 238 -2.59 -2.80 7.76
CA GLY A 238 -2.18 -2.17 9.02
C GLY A 238 -1.14 -2.96 9.82
N LEU A 239 -0.23 -3.66 9.14
CA LEU A 239 0.82 -4.49 9.76
C LEU A 239 2.03 -3.68 10.26
N TYR A 240 2.07 -2.40 9.94
CA TYR A 240 2.92 -1.38 10.58
C TYR A 240 2.14 -0.09 10.77
N SER A 241 2.72 0.89 11.47
CA SER A 241 2.05 2.16 11.77
C SER A 241 2.88 3.39 11.40
N ASN A 242 2.20 4.55 11.32
CA ASN A 242 2.80 5.88 11.21
C ASN A 242 3.69 6.12 9.97
N LEU A 243 3.51 5.35 8.89
CA LEU A 243 4.24 5.51 7.64
C LEU A 243 3.31 5.36 6.43
N ILE A 244 3.56 6.18 5.40
CA ILE A 244 2.99 6.02 4.05
C ILE A 244 4.16 5.77 3.09
N PRO A 245 4.27 4.55 2.53
CA PRO A 245 5.32 4.25 1.57
C PRO A 245 4.97 4.85 0.22
N LEU A 246 5.95 5.50 -0.41
CA LEU A 246 5.83 6.13 -1.72
C LEU A 246 6.78 5.44 -2.71
N PRO A 247 6.45 4.22 -3.16
CA PRO A 247 7.31 3.50 -4.09
C PRO A 247 7.39 4.19 -5.46
N HIS A 248 8.60 4.21 -6.03
CA HIS A 248 8.91 4.92 -7.29
C HIS A 248 8.55 6.41 -7.24
N ALA A 249 8.78 7.06 -6.09
CA ALA A 249 8.42 8.46 -5.87
C ALA A 249 9.04 9.38 -6.91
N ALA A 250 10.33 9.25 -7.23
CA ALA A 250 11.01 10.11 -8.21
C ALA A 250 10.38 10.08 -9.62
N LYS A 251 9.67 9.00 -9.98
CA LYS A 251 8.96 8.88 -11.26
C LYS A 251 7.50 9.33 -11.21
N ARG A 252 6.92 9.42 -10.01
CA ARG A 252 5.48 9.62 -9.82
C ARG A 252 5.15 10.96 -9.17
N LEU A 253 6.08 11.56 -8.46
CA LEU A 253 5.92 12.80 -7.71
C LEU A 253 6.90 13.85 -8.23
N GLN A 254 6.48 15.11 -8.24
CA GLN A 254 7.33 16.27 -8.46
C GLN A 254 8.01 16.63 -7.14
N LEU A 255 9.03 15.84 -6.77
CA LEU A 255 9.74 15.99 -5.49
C LEU A 255 10.54 17.30 -5.39
N ASP A 256 10.77 17.96 -6.52
CA ASP A 256 11.42 19.27 -6.64
C ASP A 256 10.45 20.46 -6.54
N ASN A 257 9.14 20.20 -6.42
CA ASN A 257 8.11 21.22 -6.30
C ASN A 257 7.69 21.39 -4.83
N PRO A 258 8.17 22.44 -4.11
CA PRO A 258 7.95 22.53 -2.67
C PRO A 258 6.48 22.66 -2.28
N THR A 259 5.68 23.32 -3.12
CA THR A 259 4.24 23.43 -2.91
C THR A 259 3.56 22.07 -2.94
N ARG A 260 3.88 21.21 -3.92
CA ARG A 260 3.28 19.88 -4.01
C ARG A 260 3.72 18.97 -2.87
N VAL A 261 5.01 18.98 -2.54
CA VAL A 261 5.56 18.23 -1.41
C VAL A 261 4.92 18.66 -0.10
N SER A 262 4.83 19.97 0.15
CA SER A 262 4.25 20.54 1.37
C SER A 262 2.77 20.17 1.52
N ILE A 263 1.96 20.31 0.45
CA ILE A 263 0.55 19.91 0.47
C ILE A 263 0.42 18.42 0.79
N PHE A 264 1.23 17.56 0.16
CA PHE A 264 1.19 16.11 0.40
C PHE A 264 1.55 15.78 1.85
N ALA A 265 2.69 16.27 2.33
CA ALA A 265 3.19 16.01 3.67
C ALA A 265 2.23 16.53 4.76
N ARG A 266 1.68 17.75 4.57
CA ARG A 266 0.66 18.29 5.47
C ARG A 266 -0.59 17.44 5.44
N ARG A 267 -1.20 17.17 4.27
CA ARG A 267 -2.41 16.34 4.19
C ARG A 267 -2.27 15.02 4.94
N PHE A 268 -1.11 14.37 4.84
CA PHE A 268 -0.87 13.08 5.45
C PHE A 268 -0.05 13.11 6.75
N SER A 269 0.01 14.25 7.45
CA SER A 269 0.85 14.48 8.64
C SER A 269 0.67 13.51 9.80
N HIS A 270 -0.40 12.71 9.82
CA HIS A 270 -0.56 11.59 10.77
C HIS A 270 0.41 10.43 10.52
N SER A 271 1.20 10.46 9.45
CA SER A 271 2.18 9.44 9.09
C SER A 271 3.35 10.07 8.35
N VAL A 272 4.54 9.51 8.53
CA VAL A 272 5.74 9.92 7.79
C VAL A 272 5.60 9.45 6.34
N CYS A 273 5.71 10.37 5.39
CA CYS A 273 5.62 10.08 3.97
C CYS A 273 7.01 9.80 3.42
N VAL A 274 7.27 8.57 2.99
CA VAL A 274 8.63 8.07 2.70
C VAL A 274 8.74 7.64 1.25
N PRO A 275 9.45 8.41 0.41
CA PRO A 275 9.93 7.95 -0.89
C PRO A 275 10.71 6.64 -0.76
N LEU A 276 10.33 5.67 -1.59
CA LEU A 276 11.04 4.39 -1.73
C LEU A 276 11.37 4.21 -3.22
N ASP A 277 12.43 4.88 -3.66
CA ASP A 277 13.04 4.74 -4.97
C ASP A 277 14.06 3.59 -4.98
N GLN A 278 14.80 3.42 -6.07
CA GLN A 278 15.78 2.33 -6.19
C GLN A 278 16.79 2.39 -5.04
N ASP A 279 17.09 1.23 -4.45
CA ASP A 279 18.00 1.02 -3.31
C ASP A 279 17.54 1.57 -1.95
N ASP A 280 16.43 2.31 -1.90
CA ASP A 280 15.87 2.76 -0.62
C ASP A 280 15.38 1.58 0.22
N ARG A 281 15.59 1.70 1.53
CA ARG A 281 15.15 0.71 2.53
C ARG A 281 14.74 1.41 3.83
N ILE A 282 13.73 0.86 4.47
CA ILE A 282 13.37 1.22 5.85
C ILE A 282 12.78 0.02 6.59
N ASP A 283 13.11 -0.10 7.88
CA ASP A 283 12.87 -1.30 8.67
C ASP A 283 11.94 -0.99 9.86
N TRP A 284 10.99 -1.88 10.10
CA TRP A 284 10.08 -1.85 11.24
C TRP A 284 10.39 -3.00 12.16
N ASP A 285 10.72 -2.72 13.42
CA ASP A 285 11.07 -3.75 14.42
C ASP A 285 9.84 -4.34 15.15
N GLY A 286 8.66 -3.79 14.89
CA GLY A 286 7.43 -4.08 15.62
C GLY A 286 6.85 -2.85 16.33
N ASN A 287 7.68 -1.85 16.64
CA ASN A 287 7.31 -0.65 17.39
C ASN A 287 7.82 0.64 16.76
N TRP A 288 9.02 0.61 16.17
CA TRP A 288 9.71 1.78 15.65
C TRP A 288 10.25 1.55 14.25
N TRP A 289 10.39 2.66 13.51
CA TRP A 289 11.05 2.68 12.22
C TRP A 289 12.53 2.95 12.40
N HIS A 290 13.34 2.10 11.79
CA HIS A 290 14.78 2.22 11.67
C HIS A 290 15.13 2.59 10.23
N THR A 291 15.91 3.64 10.10
CA THR A 291 16.30 4.25 8.84
C THR A 291 17.61 3.67 8.33
N THR A 292 17.80 3.67 7.02
CA THR A 292 19.09 3.32 6.43
C THR A 292 19.76 4.58 5.88
N PRO A 293 21.09 4.60 5.68
CA PRO A 293 21.75 5.75 5.08
C PRO A 293 21.08 6.15 3.75
N GLY A 294 20.60 7.39 3.66
CA GLY A 294 19.90 7.90 2.48
C GLY A 294 18.37 7.84 2.56
N THR A 295 17.78 7.24 3.60
CA THR A 295 16.33 7.32 3.84
C THR A 295 15.92 8.79 3.99
N ARG A 296 14.92 9.19 3.20
CA ARG A 296 14.38 10.55 3.19
C ARG A 296 12.88 10.55 3.46
N LYS A 297 12.35 11.67 3.92
CA LYS A 297 10.92 11.89 4.14
C LYS A 297 10.47 13.19 3.49
N LEU A 298 9.20 13.26 3.12
CA LEU A 298 8.57 14.52 2.70
C LEU A 298 8.31 15.38 3.93
N SER A 299 8.78 16.63 3.90
CA SER A 299 8.60 17.59 4.98
C SER A 299 7.40 18.51 4.75
N VAL A 300 6.84 19.05 5.83
CA VAL A 300 5.78 20.07 5.76
C VAL A 300 6.26 21.42 5.23
N SER A 301 7.58 21.64 5.18
CA SER A 301 8.20 22.80 4.51
C SER A 301 8.26 22.65 2.99
N GLY A 302 7.98 21.46 2.45
CA GLY A 302 8.02 21.21 1.01
C GLY A 302 9.36 20.65 0.53
N GLU A 303 10.16 20.09 1.42
CA GLU A 303 11.48 19.56 1.08
C GLU A 303 11.51 18.04 1.22
N LEU A 304 12.49 17.44 0.58
CA LEU A 304 12.87 16.06 0.80
C LEU A 304 14.06 16.05 1.77
N GLU A 305 13.77 15.80 3.04
CA GLU A 305 14.77 15.88 4.11
C GLU A 305 15.25 14.48 4.53
N PRO A 306 16.50 14.32 4.99
CA PRO A 306 16.94 13.10 5.65
C PRO A 306 15.98 12.72 6.78
N TRP A 307 15.61 11.45 6.85
CA TRP A 307 14.94 10.94 8.03
C TRP A 307 15.99 10.38 8.97
N GLU A 308 16.37 11.18 9.96
CA GLU A 308 17.20 10.73 11.07
C GLU A 308 16.30 10.16 12.17
N GLU A 309 16.70 9.02 12.75
CA GLU A 309 16.07 8.47 13.95
C GLU A 309 16.20 9.48 15.10
N ALA A 310 15.09 9.71 15.81
CA ALA A 310 15.04 10.63 16.96
C ALA A 310 15.53 9.94 18.24
#